data_AF-A0A1I1I8Z2-F1
#
_entry.id   AF-A0A1I1I8Z2-F1
#
_cell.length_a   1.000
_cell.length_b   1.000
_cell.length_c   1.000
_cell.angle_alpha   90.00
_cell.angle_beta   90.00
_cell.angle_gamma   90.00
#
_symmetry.space_group_name_H-M   'P 1'
#
loop_
_entity.id
_entity.type
_entity.pdbx_description
1 polymer ?
#
loop_
_entity_poly.entity_id
_entity_poly.type
_entity_poly.pdbx_seq_one_letter_code
_entity_poly.pdbx_strand_id
1 'polypeptide(L)'
;MRRLLTYLFMSFALVMNVYLLFCWQPEGKNNNIIQGYEKSTEVMSYSKSIYTENKDNIMKNLSDEDKKDLNRIISNLSTVDIGRIQDYFKTLDDNRGLVEIFKVFSKRLSSTDYMRIRKICSNFVDIQYLDSELKKEI
;
A
#
# COMPACT_ATOMS: atom_id res chain seq x y z
N MET A 1 -22.30 -3.95 41.01
CA MET A 1 -22.39 -3.90 39.53
C MET A 1 -22.47 -2.49 38.95
N ARG A 2 -23.30 -1.56 39.49
CA ARG A 2 -23.46 -0.20 38.91
C ARG A 2 -22.16 0.62 38.76
N ARG A 3 -21.23 0.54 39.73
CA ARG A 3 -19.95 1.27 39.68
C ARG A 3 -18.95 0.70 38.67
N LEU A 4 -18.97 -0.62 38.46
CA LEU A 4 -18.13 -1.28 37.45
C LEU A 4 -18.56 -0.90 36.03
N LEU A 5 -19.88 -0.83 35.80
CA LEU A 5 -20.43 -0.42 34.51
C LEU A 5 -20.06 1.03 34.17
N THR A 6 -20.07 1.93 35.17
CA THR A 6 -19.65 3.32 34.96
C THR A 6 -18.16 3.44 34.59
N TYR A 7 -17.28 2.65 35.22
CA TYR A 7 -15.86 2.66 34.86
C TYR A 7 -15.60 2.12 33.46
N LEU A 8 -16.35 1.10 33.03
CA LEU A 8 -16.25 0.53 31.69
C LEU A 8 -16.74 1.50 30.60
N PHE A 9 -17.81 2.25 30.88
CA PHE A 9 -18.28 3.28 29.95
C PHE A 9 -17.31 4.47 29.88
N MET A 10 -16.70 4.83 31.01
CA MET A 10 -15.72 5.92 31.10
C MET A 10 -14.41 5.58 30.37
N SER A 11 -13.95 4.33 30.46
CA SER A 11 -12.77 3.88 29.72
C SER A 11 -13.03 3.80 28.22
N PHE A 12 -14.22 3.33 27.81
CA PHE A 12 -14.61 3.32 26.40
C PHE A 12 -14.65 4.73 25.78
N ALA A 13 -15.20 5.72 26.49
CA ALA A 13 -15.23 7.11 26.04
C ALA A 13 -13.82 7.70 25.86
N LEU A 14 -12.87 7.31 26.73
CA LEU A 14 -11.48 7.78 26.66
C LEU A 14 -10.76 7.18 25.44
N VAL A 15 -10.92 5.88 25.21
CA VAL A 15 -10.35 5.17 24.05
C VAL A 15 -10.95 5.71 22.75
N MET A 16 -12.25 5.99 22.71
CA MET A 16 -12.92 6.49 21.50
C MET A 16 -12.45 7.90 21.10
N ASN A 17 -12.16 8.78 22.07
CA ASN A 17 -11.59 10.11 21.78
C ASN A 17 -10.15 10.02 21.24
N VAL A 18 -9.33 9.12 21.79
CA VAL A 18 -7.97 8.87 21.27
C VAL A 18 -8.02 8.24 19.87
N TYR A 19 -8.99 7.35 19.63
CA TYR A 19 -9.20 6.75 18.32
C TYR A 19 -9.59 7.80 17.26
N LEU A 20 -10.42 8.78 17.63
CA LEU A 20 -10.77 9.90 16.75
C LEU A 20 -9.53 10.73 16.39
N LEU A 21 -8.61 11.00 17.33
CA LEU A 21 -7.36 11.71 17.02
C LEU A 21 -6.44 10.93 16.06
N PHE A 22 -6.46 9.60 16.11
CA PHE A 22 -5.64 8.74 15.24
C PHE A 22 -6.25 8.53 13.85
N CYS A 23 -7.58 8.54 13.74
CA CYS A 23 -8.31 8.45 12.47
C CYS A 23 -8.62 9.82 11.86
N TRP A 24 -8.34 10.92 12.56
CA TRP A 24 -8.51 12.28 12.06
C TRP A 24 -7.33 12.66 11.17
N GLN A 25 -7.55 12.63 9.87
CA GLN A 25 -6.68 13.22 8.88
C GLN A 25 -7.33 14.53 8.43
N PRO A 26 -6.77 15.72 8.72
CA PRO A 26 -7.41 16.97 8.33
C PRO A 26 -7.45 17.05 6.81
N GLU A 27 -8.65 17.05 6.23
CA GLU A 27 -8.83 17.39 4.82
C GLU A 27 -8.29 18.81 4.63
N GLY A 28 -7.13 18.89 3.98
CA GLY A 28 -6.48 20.14 3.62
C GLY A 28 -7.34 20.93 2.65
N LYS A 29 -8.20 21.79 3.19
CA LYS A 29 -8.82 22.88 2.45
C LYS A 29 -7.73 23.92 2.14
N ASN A 30 -7.06 23.74 1.00
CA ASN A 30 -6.10 24.72 0.49
C ASN A 30 -6.88 25.92 -0.07
N ASN A 31 -6.91 26.99 0.71
CA ASN A 31 -7.42 28.30 0.34
C ASN A 31 -6.38 29.02 -0.51
N ASN A 32 -6.69 29.05 -1.80
CA ASN A 32 -6.21 29.92 -2.86
C ASN A 32 -5.72 31.29 -2.37
N ILE A 33 -4.40 31.54 -2.48
CA ILE A 33 -3.86 32.81 -2.97
C ILE A 33 -2.64 32.48 -3.83
N ILE A 34 -2.79 32.60 -5.15
CA ILE A 34 -1.91 33.36 -6.05
C ILE A 34 -2.67 33.48 -7.38
N GLN A 35 -2.98 34.73 -7.72
CA GLN A 35 -3.44 35.16 -9.03
C GLN A 35 -2.38 34.84 -10.09
N GLY A 36 -2.81 34.37 -11.25
CA GLY A 36 -1.95 34.22 -12.41
C GLY A 36 -2.58 33.30 -13.44
N TYR A 37 -3.30 33.91 -14.38
CA TYR A 37 -3.87 33.24 -15.54
C TYR A 37 -2.74 32.65 -16.39
N GLU A 38 -2.54 31.35 -16.34
CA GLU A 38 -2.07 30.62 -17.51
C GLU A 38 -2.73 29.25 -17.51
N LYS A 39 -3.48 29.03 -18.58
CA LYS A 39 -4.03 27.76 -19.02
C LYS A 39 -2.85 26.81 -19.28
N SER A 40 -2.26 26.27 -18.22
CA SER A 40 -1.45 25.06 -18.34
C SER A 40 -2.44 23.97 -18.69
N THR A 41 -2.42 23.58 -19.96
CA THR A 41 -2.85 22.27 -20.40
C THR A 41 -2.51 21.27 -19.31
N GLU A 42 -3.53 20.73 -18.65
CA GLU A 42 -3.41 19.47 -17.94
C GLU A 42 -2.80 18.50 -18.96
N VAL A 43 -1.49 18.36 -18.91
CA VAL A 43 -0.82 17.20 -19.47
C VAL A 43 -1.33 16.09 -18.58
N MET A 44 -2.46 15.52 -18.99
CA MET A 44 -3.02 14.30 -18.48
C MET A 44 -1.87 13.30 -18.60
N SER A 45 -1.07 13.20 -17.53
CA SER A 45 -0.01 12.23 -17.40
C SER A 45 -0.78 10.93 -17.34
N TYR A 46 -0.98 10.31 -18.50
CA TYR A 46 -1.34 8.92 -18.60
C TYR A 46 -0.14 8.14 -18.05
N SER A 47 0.03 8.19 -16.72
CA SER A 47 0.91 7.27 -16.03
C SER A 47 0.32 5.91 -16.30
N LYS A 48 0.94 5.16 -17.21
CA LYS A 48 0.59 3.78 -17.49
C LYS A 48 0.62 3.06 -16.14
N SER A 49 -0.55 2.62 -15.67
CA SER A 49 -0.64 1.84 -14.44
C SER A 49 0.22 0.60 -14.58
N ILE A 50 1.07 0.34 -13.59
CA ILE A 50 1.86 -0.89 -13.49
C ILE A 50 0.97 -2.12 -13.34
N TYR A 51 -0.27 -1.93 -12.86
CA TYR A 51 -1.26 -2.98 -12.77
C TYR A 51 -1.96 -3.19 -14.10
N THR A 52 -2.02 -4.44 -14.54
CA THR A 52 -2.74 -4.86 -15.74
C THR A 52 -4.26 -4.92 -15.50
N GLU A 53 -4.67 -5.02 -14.22
CA GLU A 53 -6.06 -5.07 -13.78
C GLU A 53 -6.34 -4.08 -12.64
N ASN A 54 -7.61 -3.90 -12.28
CA ASN A 54 -7.99 -3.06 -11.14
C ASN A 54 -7.45 -3.66 -9.82
N LYS A 55 -6.72 -2.83 -9.06
CA LYS A 55 -6.10 -3.14 -7.77
C LYS A 55 -7.05 -3.81 -6.78
N ASP A 56 -8.32 -3.38 -6.76
CA ASP A 56 -9.35 -3.89 -5.83
C ASP A 56 -9.80 -5.33 -6.15
N ASN A 57 -9.50 -5.81 -7.35
CA ASN A 57 -9.88 -7.15 -7.81
C ASN A 57 -8.70 -8.12 -7.79
N ILE A 58 -7.46 -7.65 -7.65
CA ILE A 58 -6.26 -8.50 -7.61
C ILE A 58 -6.45 -9.64 -6.61
N MET A 59 -6.73 -9.32 -5.33
CA MET A 59 -6.85 -10.34 -4.28
C MET A 59 -8.02 -11.32 -4.52
N LYS A 60 -9.07 -10.89 -5.24
CA LYS A 60 -10.22 -11.76 -5.57
C LYS A 60 -9.86 -12.75 -6.68
N ASN A 61 -9.06 -12.32 -7.64
CA ASN A 61 -8.67 -13.09 -8.82
C ASN A 61 -7.52 -14.06 -8.54
N LEU A 62 -6.83 -13.94 -7.40
CA LEU A 62 -5.83 -14.92 -6.99
C LEU A 62 -6.46 -16.28 -6.65
N SER A 63 -5.79 -17.35 -7.08
CA SER A 63 -6.09 -18.71 -6.64
C SER A 63 -5.86 -18.86 -5.14
N ASP A 64 -6.57 -19.79 -4.51
CA ASP A 64 -6.40 -20.03 -3.06
C ASP A 64 -4.99 -20.56 -2.72
N GLU A 65 -4.35 -21.26 -3.66
CA GLU A 65 -2.96 -21.68 -3.53
C GLU A 65 -2.01 -20.48 -3.55
N ASP A 66 -2.18 -19.54 -4.48
CA ASP A 66 -1.34 -18.33 -4.53
C ASP A 66 -1.56 -17.42 -3.33
N LYS A 67 -2.80 -17.32 -2.80
CA LYS A 67 -3.08 -16.61 -1.53
C LYS A 67 -2.36 -17.26 -0.36
N LYS A 68 -2.39 -18.59 -0.28
CA LYS A 68 -1.70 -19.35 0.77
C LYS A 68 -0.19 -19.15 0.69
N ASP A 69 0.37 -19.18 -0.51
CA ASP A 69 1.79 -18.94 -0.74
C ASP A 69 2.19 -17.50 -0.39
N LEU A 70 1.40 -16.50 -0.79
CA LEU A 70 1.64 -15.11 -0.39
C LEU A 70 1.62 -14.95 1.13
N ASN A 71 0.61 -15.50 1.81
CA ASN A 71 0.52 -15.43 3.27
C ASN A 71 1.71 -16.11 3.95
N ARG A 72 2.11 -17.29 3.46
CA ARG A 72 3.31 -18.00 3.94
C ARG A 72 4.56 -17.14 3.79
N ILE A 73 4.77 -16.54 2.62
CA ILE A 73 5.96 -15.74 2.33
C ILE A 73 5.95 -14.43 3.14
N ILE A 74 4.83 -13.72 3.18
CA ILE A 74 4.68 -12.48 3.95
C ILE A 74 4.88 -12.74 5.45
N SER A 75 4.48 -13.91 5.96
CA SER A 75 4.70 -14.28 7.37
C SER A 75 6.17 -14.38 7.77
N ASN A 76 7.08 -14.53 6.79
CA ASN A 76 8.53 -14.54 7.03
C ASN A 76 9.13 -13.13 7.15
N LEU A 77 8.35 -12.08 6.86
CA LEU A 77 8.80 -10.70 6.97
C LEU A 77 8.65 -10.18 8.40
N SER A 78 9.53 -9.26 8.78
CA SER A 78 9.40 -8.57 10.06
C SER A 78 8.18 -7.66 10.07
N THR A 79 7.60 -7.41 11.25
CA THR A 79 6.48 -6.45 11.40
C THR A 79 6.83 -5.06 10.84
N VAL A 80 8.10 -4.64 10.95
CA VAL A 80 8.59 -3.38 10.40
C VAL A 80 8.55 -3.38 8.87
N ASP A 81 9.03 -4.46 8.24
CA ASP A 81 9.01 -4.57 6.78
C ASP A 81 7.58 -4.70 6.24
N ILE A 82 6.69 -5.39 6.96
CA ILE A 82 5.25 -5.44 6.63
C ILE A 82 4.63 -4.04 6.69
N GLY A 83 4.95 -3.25 7.73
CA GLY A 83 4.51 -1.86 7.85
C GLY A 83 4.95 -1.02 6.65
N ARG A 84 6.23 -1.11 6.27
CA ARG A 84 6.75 -0.42 5.07
C ARG A 84 6.01 -0.82 3.80
N ILE A 85 5.76 -2.10 3.60
CA ILE A 85 5.02 -2.60 2.44
C ILE A 85 3.61 -2.01 2.39
N GLN A 86 2.92 -1.93 3.54
CA GLN A 86 1.60 -1.31 3.62
C GLN A 86 1.63 0.19 3.29
N ASP A 87 2.65 0.91 3.74
CA ASP A 87 2.82 2.34 3.44
C ASP A 87 3.07 2.56 1.94
N TYR A 88 3.93 1.75 1.33
CA TYR A 88 4.17 1.80 -0.12
C TYR A 88 2.93 1.41 -0.91
N PHE A 89 2.12 0.47 -0.43
CA PHE A 89 0.89 0.06 -1.10
C PHE A 89 -0.18 1.17 -1.07
N LYS A 90 -0.14 2.08 -0.10
CA LYS A 90 -1.04 3.24 0.02
C LYS A 90 -0.53 4.50 -0.69
N THR A 91 0.65 4.45 -1.30
CA THR A 91 1.23 5.60 -2.01
C THR A 91 0.36 5.97 -3.21
N LEU A 92 0.22 7.27 -3.49
CA LEU A 92 -0.57 7.79 -4.63
C LEU A 92 -0.01 7.34 -5.99
N ASP A 93 1.32 7.22 -6.08
CA ASP A 93 2.02 6.67 -7.23
C ASP A 93 2.16 5.15 -7.05
N ASP A 94 1.23 4.41 -7.65
CA ASP A 94 1.18 2.95 -7.62
C ASP A 94 2.44 2.31 -8.23
N ASN A 95 3.02 2.92 -9.26
CA ASN A 95 4.22 2.40 -9.94
C ASN A 95 5.40 2.45 -8.99
N ARG A 96 5.64 3.62 -8.38
CA ARG A 96 6.69 3.81 -7.39
C ARG A 96 6.46 2.94 -6.15
N GLY A 97 5.22 2.88 -5.66
CA GLY A 97 4.86 2.04 -4.51
C GLY A 97 5.21 0.57 -4.75
N LEU A 98 4.87 0.03 -5.91
CA LEU A 98 5.16 -1.36 -6.25
C LEU A 98 6.67 -1.63 -6.39
N VAL A 99 7.42 -0.70 -6.99
CA VAL A 99 8.88 -0.79 -7.09
C VAL A 99 9.52 -0.87 -5.70
N GLU A 100 9.10 -0.02 -4.76
CA GLU A 100 9.61 -0.04 -3.39
C GLU A 100 9.26 -1.33 -2.64
N ILE A 101 8.05 -1.86 -2.83
CA ILE A 101 7.64 -3.16 -2.27
C ILE A 101 8.56 -4.27 -2.78
N PHE A 102 8.85 -4.32 -4.08
CA PHE A 102 9.73 -5.34 -4.65
C PHE A 102 11.19 -5.17 -4.22
N LYS A 103 11.65 -3.95 -3.91
CA LYS A 103 12.96 -3.72 -3.27
C LYS A 103 13.01 -4.29 -1.84
N VAL A 104 11.92 -4.17 -1.07
CA VAL A 104 11.84 -4.80 0.25
C VAL A 104 11.89 -6.32 0.11
N PHE A 105 11.09 -6.88 -0.80
CA PHE A 105 11.07 -8.32 -1.06
C PHE A 105 12.43 -8.86 -1.48
N SER A 106 13.14 -8.21 -2.40
CA SER A 106 14.45 -8.69 -2.87
C SER A 106 15.53 -8.68 -1.79
N LYS A 107 15.44 -7.77 -0.81
CA LYS A 107 16.39 -7.66 0.30
C LYS A 107 16.09 -8.60 1.47
N ARG A 108 14.83 -9.02 1.63
CA ARG A 108 14.37 -9.74 2.82
C ARG A 108 14.02 -11.19 2.57
N LEU A 109 13.56 -11.53 1.37
CA LEU A 109 13.13 -12.87 1.05
C LEU A 109 14.27 -13.73 0.51
N SER A 110 14.10 -15.05 0.66
CA SER A 110 14.92 -16.01 -0.06
C SER A 110 14.72 -15.83 -1.57
N SER A 111 15.72 -16.19 -2.38
CA SER A 111 15.59 -16.13 -3.85
C SER A 111 14.37 -16.93 -4.35
N THR A 112 14.11 -18.09 -3.75
CA THR A 112 12.95 -18.93 -4.05
C THR A 112 11.63 -18.22 -3.76
N ASP A 113 11.48 -17.63 -2.57
CA ASP A 113 10.25 -16.94 -2.18
C ASP A 113 10.05 -15.64 -2.98
N TYR A 114 11.12 -14.90 -3.24
CA TYR A 114 11.09 -13.73 -4.11
C TYR A 114 10.61 -14.08 -5.52
N MET A 115 11.15 -15.14 -6.12
CA MET A 115 10.70 -15.63 -7.43
C MET A 115 9.23 -16.08 -7.40
N ARG A 116 8.78 -16.71 -6.32
CA ARG A 116 7.38 -17.12 -6.17
C ARG A 116 6.44 -15.92 -6.11
N ILE A 117 6.74 -14.89 -5.31
CA ILE A 117 5.97 -13.64 -5.31
C ILE A 117 5.97 -13.00 -6.70
N ARG A 118 7.13 -12.89 -7.35
CA ARG A 118 7.24 -12.30 -8.69
C ARG A 118 6.36 -13.04 -9.72
N LYS A 119 6.28 -14.36 -9.64
CA LYS A 119 5.40 -15.19 -10.48
C LYS A 119 3.92 -14.98 -10.17
N ILE A 120 3.55 -14.82 -8.90
CA ILE A 120 2.15 -14.55 -8.53
C ILE A 120 1.74 -13.16 -9.04
N CYS A 121 2.60 -12.16 -8.83
CA CYS A 121 2.37 -10.79 -9.29
C CYS A 121 2.34 -10.66 -10.81
N SER A 122 3.02 -11.51 -11.57
CA SER A 122 3.01 -11.44 -13.04
C SER A 122 1.63 -11.61 -13.67
N ASN A 123 0.66 -12.13 -12.92
CA ASN A 123 -0.71 -12.28 -13.39
C ASN A 123 -1.47 -10.93 -13.44
N PHE A 124 -1.01 -9.91 -12.71
CA PHE A 124 -1.72 -8.63 -12.58
C PHE A 124 -0.80 -7.41 -12.62
N VAL A 125 0.51 -7.60 -12.79
CA VAL A 125 1.54 -6.56 -12.85
C VAL A 125 2.31 -6.72 -14.15
N ASP A 126 2.62 -5.60 -14.82
CA ASP A 126 3.60 -5.54 -15.91
C ASP A 126 5.02 -5.76 -15.34
N ILE A 127 5.42 -7.03 -15.24
CA ILE A 127 6.73 -7.42 -14.67
C ILE A 127 7.90 -6.92 -15.52
N GLN A 128 7.72 -6.76 -16.83
CA GLN A 128 8.79 -6.23 -17.68
C GLN A 128 9.07 -4.76 -17.34
N TYR A 129 8.01 -3.98 -17.14
CA TYR A 129 8.13 -2.62 -16.66
C TYR A 129 8.76 -2.58 -15.26
N LEU A 130 8.26 -3.40 -14.31
CA LEU A 130 8.80 -3.47 -12.96
C LEU A 130 10.31 -3.79 -12.93
N ASP A 131 10.75 -4.79 -13.69
CA ASP A 131 12.16 -5.15 -13.79
C ASP A 131 13.01 -4.01 -14.36
N SER A 132 12.46 -3.26 -15.33
CA SER A 132 13.16 -2.13 -15.93
C SER A 132 13.38 -1.01 -14.92
N GLU A 133 12.40 -0.74 -14.05
CA GLU A 133 12.52 0.24 -12.97
C GLU A 133 13.48 -0.24 -11.87
N LEU A 134 13.40 -1.51 -11.47
CA LEU A 134 14.31 -2.08 -10.48
C LEU A 134 15.79 -2.04 -10.93
N LYS A 135 16.06 -2.13 -12.23
CA LYS A 135 17.42 -2.05 -12.79
C LYS A 135 17.97 -0.62 -12.88
N LYS A 136 17.13 0.40 -12.97
CA LYS A 136 17.57 1.81 -13.06
C LYS A 136 18.16 2.34 -11.75
N GLU A 137 17.83 1.68 -10.64
CA GLU A 137 18.20 2.12 -9.29
C GLU A 137 19.29 1.25 -8.64
N ILE A 138 19.91 0.34 -9.40
CA ILE A 138 21.11 -0.44 -9.01
C ILE A 138 22.32 0.19 -9.68
#